data_AF-A0A7S4JRK6-F1
#
_entry.id   AF-A0A7S4JRK6-F1
#
_cell.length_a   1.000
_cell.length_b   1.000
_cell.length_c   1.000
_cell.angle_alpha   90.00
_cell.angle_beta   90.00
_cell.angle_gamma   90.00
#
_symmetry.space_group_name_H-M   'P 1'
#
loop_
_entity.id
_entity.type
_entity.pdbx_description
1 polymer ?
#
loop_
_entity_poly.entity_id
_entity_poly.type
_entity_poly.pdbx_seq_one_letter_code
_entity_poly.pdbx_strand_id
1 'polypeptide(L)'
;GNKTKLVTILPRFVLCNHLNEHLELLQVGVDEAEKKRVEPGQMKVITWSDESTDRRLRLRMVSNEEHRSTSSEQGGSWSSGISFLSLGYSSLKLPKCSEAAQGAAAFMNVTAHALMQGNSTILVVKDRNEKPALLVKNETRSITIAMMQADVKDAREETINPGDVNDYSWDDPHMPPILHLRFCLNSLELSRFDCNVDRLGRFPPIVIHHNPYDVTNLHVSVHADGPTKVLRIEDEQSSQRSDKSDIRTQRPRRTVATHISLSLSRIGVSIIDSVPS
;
A
#
# COMPACT_ATOMS: atom_id res chain seq x y z
N GLY A 1 20.01 -52.32 11.48
CA GLY A 1 20.58 -51.16 12.20
C GLY A 1 19.62 -49.99 12.06
N ASN A 2 19.17 -49.42 13.17
CA ASN A 2 18.29 -48.26 13.17
C ASN A 2 19.07 -47.03 12.68
N LYS A 3 18.79 -46.58 11.46
CA LYS A 3 19.32 -45.32 10.94
C LYS A 3 18.45 -44.18 11.49
N THR A 4 19.03 -43.34 12.34
CA THR A 4 18.41 -42.08 12.75
C THR A 4 18.28 -41.19 11.51
N LYS A 5 17.05 -40.81 11.14
CA LYS A 5 16.81 -39.82 10.10
C LYS A 5 16.68 -38.46 10.76
N LEU A 6 17.49 -37.50 10.31
CA LEU A 6 17.31 -36.10 10.66
C LEU A 6 16.14 -35.55 9.83
N VAL A 7 15.11 -35.05 10.51
CA VAL A 7 14.00 -34.35 9.88
C VAL A 7 14.12 -32.87 10.26
N THR A 8 14.38 -32.02 9.27
CA THR A 8 14.39 -30.57 9.45
C THR A 8 13.03 -30.02 9.07
N ILE A 9 12.24 -29.60 10.05
CA ILE A 9 10.97 -28.91 9.81
C ILE A 9 11.29 -27.43 9.61
N LEU A 10 11.19 -26.94 8.38
CA LEU A 10 11.37 -25.53 8.08
C LEU A 10 10.05 -24.77 8.32
N PRO A 11 10.10 -23.61 8.99
CA PRO A 11 8.91 -22.79 9.16
C PRO A 11 8.41 -22.32 7.80
N ARG A 12 7.10 -22.49 7.55
CA ARG A 12 6.48 -22.10 6.28
C ARG A 12 6.43 -20.58 6.12
N PHE A 13 6.33 -19.83 7.21
CA PHE A 13 6.23 -18.38 7.19
C PHE A 13 7.11 -17.76 8.27
N VAL A 14 7.95 -16.80 7.89
CA VAL A 14 8.82 -16.04 8.80
C VAL A 14 8.61 -14.56 8.54
N LEU A 15 8.40 -13.77 9.58
CA LEU A 15 8.36 -12.31 9.49
C LEU A 15 9.66 -11.73 10.06
N CYS A 16 10.30 -10.85 9.29
CA CYS A 16 11.48 -10.09 9.68
C CYS A 16 11.08 -8.63 9.87
N ASN A 17 11.19 -8.13 11.10
CA ASN A 17 10.92 -6.73 11.40
C ASN A 17 12.21 -5.91 11.20
N HIS A 18 12.30 -5.14 10.11
CA HIS A 18 13.42 -4.21 9.87
C HIS A 18 13.05 -2.77 10.24
N LEU A 19 11.97 -2.56 10.97
CA LEU A 19 11.63 -1.25 11.52
C LEU A 19 12.42 -1.00 12.81
N ASN A 20 12.52 0.27 13.17
CA ASN A 20 13.02 0.70 14.48
C ASN A 20 11.93 0.70 15.58
N GLU A 21 10.75 0.15 15.28
CA GLU A 21 9.59 0.08 16.16
C GLU A 21 9.16 -1.40 16.35
N HIS A 22 8.52 -1.72 17.48
CA HIS A 22 7.95 -3.05 17.67
C HIS A 22 6.74 -3.26 16.76
N LEU A 23 6.56 -4.49 16.30
CA LEU A 23 5.38 -4.89 15.56
C LEU A 23 4.55 -5.89 16.33
N GLU A 24 3.24 -5.70 16.28
CA GLU A 24 2.28 -6.71 16.68
C GLU A 24 1.52 -7.24 15.47
N LEU A 25 1.25 -8.54 15.52
CA LEU A 25 0.62 -9.32 14.47
C LEU A 25 -0.64 -9.99 15.01
N LEU A 26 -1.69 -10.02 14.21
CA LEU A 26 -2.95 -10.70 14.53
C LEU A 26 -3.52 -11.37 13.28
N GLN A 27 -4.02 -12.61 13.38
CA GLN A 27 -4.69 -13.27 12.25
C GLN A 27 -6.07 -12.64 11.99
N VAL A 28 -6.38 -12.41 10.71
CA VAL A 28 -7.68 -11.88 10.30
C VAL A 28 -8.78 -12.93 10.51
N GLY A 29 -9.89 -12.53 11.12
CA GLY A 29 -11.09 -13.37 11.23
C GLY A 29 -11.03 -14.45 12.31
N VAL A 30 -10.04 -14.40 13.21
CA VAL A 30 -9.96 -15.27 14.38
C VAL A 30 -10.25 -14.46 15.63
N ASP A 31 -11.37 -14.75 16.27
CA ASP A 31 -11.73 -14.17 17.56
C ASP A 31 -10.69 -14.59 18.61
N GLU A 32 -10.25 -13.63 19.43
CA GLU A 32 -9.22 -13.84 20.46
C GLU A 32 -7.87 -14.38 19.94
N ALA A 33 -7.51 -14.13 18.68
CA ALA A 33 -6.20 -14.53 18.18
C ALA A 33 -5.05 -14.00 19.06
N GLU A 34 -4.10 -14.89 19.37
CA GLU A 34 -2.89 -14.54 20.11
C GLU A 34 -2.10 -13.45 19.34
N LYS A 35 -1.90 -12.30 19.99
CA LYS A 35 -1.07 -11.22 19.46
C LYS A 35 0.39 -11.64 19.49
N LYS A 36 1.05 -11.65 18.33
CA LYS A 36 2.48 -11.97 18.24
C LYS A 36 3.27 -10.69 18.12
N ARG A 37 4.16 -10.44 19.09
CA ARG A 37 5.08 -9.31 19.05
C ARG A 37 6.41 -9.68 18.38
N VAL A 38 6.93 -8.77 17.57
CA VAL A 38 8.21 -8.88 16.87
C VAL A 38 9.02 -7.61 17.11
N GLU A 39 10.12 -7.76 17.83
CA GLU A 39 11.01 -6.66 18.17
C GLU A 39 11.77 -6.14 16.94
N PRO A 40 12.26 -4.89 16.97
CA PRO A 40 13.17 -4.36 15.96
C PRO A 40 14.33 -5.31 15.66
N GLY A 41 14.59 -5.58 14.38
CA GLY A 41 15.66 -6.45 13.91
C GLY A 41 15.43 -7.95 14.12
N GLN A 42 14.31 -8.38 14.72
CA GLN A 42 14.04 -9.79 14.98
C GLN A 42 13.29 -10.48 13.85
N MET A 43 13.47 -11.81 13.81
CA MET A 43 12.68 -12.72 13.00
C MET A 43 11.72 -13.50 13.89
N LYS A 44 10.47 -13.65 13.44
CA LYS A 44 9.45 -14.43 14.14
C LYS A 44 8.84 -15.45 13.18
N VAL A 45 8.83 -16.71 13.59
CA VAL A 45 8.07 -17.75 12.90
C VAL A 45 6.59 -17.47 13.08
N ILE A 46 5.85 -17.46 11.97
CA ILE A 46 4.41 -17.28 11.95
C ILE A 46 3.75 -18.65 11.82
N THR A 47 2.91 -18.95 12.80
CA THR A 47 1.94 -20.04 12.76
C THR A 47 0.53 -19.46 12.72
N TRP A 48 -0.38 -20.12 12.01
CA TRP A 48 -1.79 -19.73 11.99
C TRP A 48 -2.45 -20.25 13.26
N SER A 49 -3.24 -19.39 13.91
CA SER A 49 -4.02 -19.77 15.08
C SER A 49 -5.18 -20.68 14.68
N ASP A 50 -5.77 -20.41 13.51
CA ASP A 50 -6.76 -21.27 12.88
C ASP A 50 -6.42 -21.42 11.39
N GLU A 51 -6.23 -22.66 10.94
CA GLU A 51 -5.87 -22.99 9.55
C GLU A 51 -7.06 -22.90 8.59
N SER A 52 -8.29 -22.88 9.12
CA SER A 52 -9.56 -22.82 8.37
C SER A 52 -10.03 -21.41 8.05
N THR A 53 -9.50 -20.41 8.75
CA THR A 53 -9.80 -19.00 8.53
C THR A 53 -8.84 -18.34 7.54
N ASP A 54 -9.06 -17.05 7.29
CA ASP A 54 -8.27 -16.28 6.37
C ASP A 54 -6.79 -16.20 6.80
N ARG A 55 -5.88 -16.55 5.88
CA ARG A 55 -4.43 -16.57 6.12
C ARG A 55 -3.79 -15.21 5.82
N ARG A 56 -4.38 -14.18 6.43
CA ARG A 56 -3.89 -12.81 6.41
C ARG A 56 -3.55 -12.36 7.83
N LEU A 57 -2.51 -11.53 7.96
CA LEU A 57 -2.18 -10.90 9.24
C LEU A 57 -2.44 -9.40 9.20
N ARG A 58 -3.09 -8.89 10.23
CA ARG A 58 -3.08 -7.46 10.54
C ARG A 58 -1.78 -7.13 11.26
N LEU A 59 -1.26 -5.95 10.95
CA LEU A 59 -0.04 -5.41 11.51
C LEU A 59 -0.40 -4.12 12.25
N ARG A 60 0.25 -3.87 13.38
CA ARG A 60 0.29 -2.55 14.01
C ARG A 60 1.67 -2.28 14.58
N MET A 61 2.06 -1.01 14.58
CA MET A 61 3.27 -0.54 15.27
C MET A 61 2.93 -0.28 16.73
N VAL A 62 3.86 -0.64 17.62
CA VAL A 62 3.72 -0.46 19.07
C VAL A 62 4.92 0.33 19.57
N SER A 63 4.66 1.41 20.30
CA SER A 63 5.71 2.26 20.84
C SER A 63 6.41 1.59 22.03
N ASN A 64 7.70 1.86 22.23
CA ASN A 64 8.47 1.29 23.34
C ASN A 64 7.95 1.77 24.72
N GLU A 65 7.24 2.90 24.75
CA GLU A 65 6.77 3.56 25.98
C GLU A 65 5.48 2.95 26.56
N GLU A 66 4.71 2.22 25.74
CA GLU A 66 3.46 1.53 26.14
C GLU A 66 3.68 0.38 27.14
N HIS A 67 4.93 0.03 27.47
CA HIS A 67 5.22 -1.05 28.41
C HIS A 67 4.79 -0.78 29.85
N ARG A 68 4.31 0.43 30.17
CA ARG A 68 3.91 0.83 31.53
C ARG A 68 2.41 1.06 31.71
N SER A 69 1.60 1.06 30.65
CA SER A 69 0.15 1.20 30.78
C SER A 69 -0.52 -0.17 30.64
N THR A 70 -1.24 -0.58 31.68
CA THR A 70 -2.04 -1.82 31.70
C THR A 70 -3.36 -1.68 30.93
N SER A 71 -3.62 -0.54 30.29
CA SER A 71 -4.79 -0.35 29.43
C SER A 71 -4.48 -0.87 28.02
N SER A 72 -5.15 -1.95 27.65
CA SER A 72 -5.06 -2.65 26.36
C SER A 72 -5.47 -1.82 25.12
N GLU A 73 -5.74 -0.53 25.29
CA GLU A 73 -6.37 0.35 24.29
C GLU A 73 -5.44 1.44 23.74
N GLN A 74 -4.20 1.58 24.24
CA GLN A 74 -3.29 2.66 23.83
C GLN A 74 -2.37 2.33 22.63
N GLY A 75 -2.59 1.21 21.94
CA GLY A 75 -1.78 0.83 20.77
C GLY A 75 -2.31 1.36 19.44
N GLY A 76 -1.44 1.43 18.43
CA GLY A 76 -1.77 1.82 17.06
C GLY A 76 -2.96 1.08 16.45
N SER A 77 -3.61 1.73 15.48
CA SER A 77 -4.67 1.09 14.72
C SER A 77 -4.12 -0.08 13.90
N TRP A 78 -4.92 -1.13 13.78
CA TRP A 78 -4.59 -2.29 12.94
C TRP A 78 -4.72 -1.96 11.45
N SER A 79 -3.83 -2.53 10.63
CA SER A 79 -4.03 -2.60 9.18
C SER A 79 -5.17 -3.55 8.80
N SER A 80 -5.61 -3.51 7.53
CA SER A 80 -6.69 -4.36 7.00
C SER A 80 -6.35 -5.86 6.99
N GLY A 81 -5.11 -6.19 6.67
CA GLY A 81 -4.58 -7.55 6.61
C GLY A 81 -3.67 -7.76 5.39
N ILE A 82 -2.51 -8.37 5.58
CA ILE A 82 -1.58 -8.76 4.52
C ILE A 82 -1.53 -10.28 4.32
N SER A 83 -1.56 -10.74 3.07
CA SER A 83 -1.38 -12.16 2.74
C SER A 83 0.09 -12.51 2.60
N PHE A 84 0.44 -13.69 3.09
CA PHE A 84 1.76 -14.30 2.97
C PHE A 84 1.88 -15.13 1.69
N LEU A 85 0.78 -15.29 0.95
CA LEU A 85 0.72 -16.15 -0.24
C LEU A 85 1.03 -15.37 -1.52
N SER A 86 0.83 -14.06 -1.52
CA SER A 86 1.20 -13.17 -2.61
C SER A 86 2.66 -12.75 -2.47
N LEU A 87 3.53 -13.32 -3.30
CA LEU A 87 4.92 -12.88 -3.41
C LEU A 87 5.00 -11.50 -4.05
N GLY A 88 5.95 -10.69 -3.59
CA GLY A 88 6.22 -9.37 -4.15
C GLY A 88 6.15 -8.27 -3.12
N TYR A 89 6.06 -7.04 -3.62
CA TYR A 89 6.04 -5.83 -2.83
C TYR A 89 4.60 -5.37 -2.61
N SER A 90 4.28 -4.97 -1.39
CA SER A 90 3.00 -4.38 -1.02
C SER A 90 3.23 -3.20 -0.10
N SER A 91 2.59 -2.07 -0.39
CA SER A 91 2.58 -0.93 0.50
C SER A 91 1.26 -0.92 1.25
N LEU A 92 1.33 -0.97 2.57
CA LEU A 92 0.21 -1.11 3.46
C LEU A 92 0.02 0.18 4.25
N LYS A 93 -1.19 0.73 4.20
CA LYS A 93 -1.55 1.89 5.02
C LYS A 93 -1.65 1.49 6.49
N LEU A 94 -0.97 2.25 7.35
CA LEU A 94 -1.08 2.13 8.80
C LEU A 94 -1.92 3.29 9.32
N PRO A 95 -3.09 2.99 9.90
CA PRO A 95 -3.94 4.06 10.38
C PRO A 95 -3.29 4.75 11.58
N LYS A 96 -3.30 6.09 11.58
CA LYS A 96 -2.62 6.92 12.59
C LYS A 96 -3.03 6.54 14.02
N CYS A 97 -2.06 6.58 14.92
CA CYS A 97 -2.21 6.20 16.33
C CYS A 97 -2.80 7.32 17.22
N SER A 98 -2.88 8.57 16.76
CA SER A 98 -3.55 9.65 17.53
C SER A 98 -3.88 10.86 16.66
N GLU A 99 -4.91 11.62 17.05
CA GLU A 99 -5.24 12.94 16.48
C GLU A 99 -4.10 13.97 16.66
N ALA A 100 -3.20 13.74 17.62
CA ALA A 100 -2.08 14.63 17.92
C ALA A 100 -0.92 14.53 16.90
N ALA A 101 -0.86 13.46 16.10
CA ALA A 101 0.09 13.34 15.00
C ALA A 101 -0.45 14.06 13.75
N GLN A 102 -0.36 15.39 13.75
CA GLN A 102 -0.56 16.25 12.58
C GLN A 102 0.56 16.03 11.54
N GLY A 103 0.62 14.84 10.94
CA GLY A 103 1.54 14.48 9.84
C GLY A 103 0.84 13.64 8.77
N ALA A 104 1.47 13.32 7.65
CA ALA A 104 0.90 12.45 6.60
C ALA A 104 0.51 11.05 7.16
N ALA A 105 -0.36 10.31 6.47
CA ALA A 105 -0.66 8.92 6.84
C ALA A 105 0.63 8.10 6.89
N ALA A 106 0.83 7.32 7.96
CA ALA A 106 1.96 6.40 8.01
C ALA A 106 1.67 5.21 7.11
N PHE A 107 2.64 4.80 6.30
CA PHE A 107 2.55 3.56 5.54
C PHE A 107 3.77 2.69 5.83
N MET A 108 3.63 1.41 5.55
CA MET A 108 4.63 0.40 5.77
C MET A 108 4.79 -0.42 4.50
N ASN A 109 6.04 -0.65 4.11
CA ASN A 109 6.31 -1.48 2.97
C ASN A 109 6.62 -2.90 3.45
N VAL A 110 5.87 -3.84 2.90
CA VAL A 110 6.02 -5.26 3.19
C VAL A 110 6.39 -5.96 1.90
N THR A 111 7.50 -6.67 1.93
CA THR A 111 7.94 -7.49 0.80
C THR A 111 7.92 -8.96 1.17
N ALA A 112 7.12 -9.74 0.47
CA ALA A 112 7.05 -11.18 0.61
C ALA A 112 8.00 -11.85 -0.41
N HIS A 113 8.98 -12.60 0.09
CA HIS A 113 9.95 -13.34 -0.68
C HIS A 113 9.76 -14.85 -0.47
N ALA A 114 9.79 -15.63 -1.56
CA ALA A 114 9.92 -17.08 -1.46
C ALA A 114 11.39 -17.45 -1.27
N LEU A 115 11.68 -18.38 -0.36
CA LEU A 115 13.00 -18.97 -0.25
C LEU A 115 13.17 -20.05 -1.32
N MET A 116 14.28 -20.00 -2.07
CA MET A 116 14.54 -20.92 -3.18
C MET A 116 14.74 -22.39 -2.77
N GLN A 117 14.97 -22.67 -1.48
CA GLN A 117 15.27 -24.02 -0.97
C GLN A 117 14.21 -24.62 -0.03
N GLY A 118 13.00 -24.09 0.00
CA GLY A 118 11.90 -24.68 0.78
C GLY A 118 10.58 -23.98 0.49
N ASN A 119 9.46 -24.61 0.87
CA ASN A 119 8.12 -24.01 0.77
C ASN A 119 7.91 -22.85 1.80
N SER A 120 8.97 -22.11 2.10
CA SER A 120 9.02 -21.08 3.12
C SER A 120 8.95 -19.69 2.49
N THR A 121 8.12 -18.82 3.05
CA THR A 121 7.99 -17.42 2.66
C THR A 121 8.50 -16.52 3.79
N ILE A 122 9.39 -15.59 3.45
CA ILE A 122 9.87 -14.55 4.36
C ILE A 122 9.14 -13.25 4.02
N LEU A 123 8.53 -12.62 5.02
CA LEU A 123 8.03 -11.25 4.91
C LEU A 123 9.00 -10.31 5.57
N VAL A 124 9.55 -9.40 4.78
CA VAL A 124 10.42 -8.34 5.27
C VAL A 124 9.59 -7.08 5.36
N VAL A 125 9.46 -6.57 6.58
CA VAL A 125 8.78 -5.31 6.87
C VAL A 125 9.82 -4.21 6.97
N LYS A 126 9.74 -3.19 6.12
CA LYS A 126 10.74 -2.11 6.00
C LYS A 126 10.15 -0.72 6.23
N ASP A 127 11.06 0.18 6.56
CA ASP A 127 10.79 1.54 7.04
C ASP A 127 10.20 2.48 5.97
N ARG A 128 9.61 3.57 6.47
CA ARG A 128 8.84 4.64 5.79
C ARG A 128 9.63 5.45 4.76
N ASN A 129 10.95 5.28 4.68
CA ASN A 129 11.83 6.07 3.80
C ASN A 129 11.82 5.64 2.33
N GLU A 130 11.04 4.62 1.99
CA GLU A 130 10.79 4.24 0.61
C GLU A 130 9.66 5.10 0.00
N LYS A 131 9.75 5.39 -1.30
CA LYS A 131 8.74 6.19 -2.01
C LYS A 131 7.35 5.53 -1.87
N PRO A 132 6.25 6.31 -1.77
CA PRO A 132 4.91 5.75 -1.61
C PRO A 132 4.49 4.92 -2.83
N ALA A 133 3.51 4.03 -2.66
CA ALA A 133 2.93 3.29 -3.78
C ALA A 133 2.27 4.23 -4.80
N LEU A 134 1.56 5.25 -4.28
CA LEU A 134 0.87 6.24 -5.08
C LEU A 134 1.11 7.64 -4.50
N LEU A 135 1.43 8.59 -5.38
CA LEU A 135 1.42 10.01 -5.09
C LEU A 135 0.19 10.62 -5.74
N VAL A 136 -0.68 11.27 -4.97
CA VAL A 136 -1.88 11.91 -5.49
C VAL A 136 -1.68 13.42 -5.49
N LYS A 137 -1.71 14.03 -6.67
CA LYS A 137 -1.52 15.48 -6.87
C LYS A 137 -2.84 16.12 -7.23
N ASN A 138 -3.33 17.01 -6.37
CA ASN A 138 -4.48 17.84 -6.66
C ASN A 138 -4.02 19.20 -7.16
N GLU A 139 -3.87 19.36 -8.47
CA GLU A 139 -3.45 20.61 -9.10
C GLU A 139 -4.63 21.47 -9.57
N THR A 140 -5.83 21.15 -9.11
CA THR A 140 -6.98 22.02 -9.31
C THR A 140 -6.85 23.30 -8.48
N ARG A 141 -7.59 24.35 -8.84
CA ARG A 141 -7.52 25.64 -8.13
C ARG A 141 -8.49 25.77 -6.97
N SER A 142 -9.59 25.02 -6.99
CA SER A 142 -10.68 25.19 -6.01
C SER A 142 -11.37 23.88 -5.61
N ILE A 143 -11.02 22.75 -6.21
CA ILE A 143 -11.72 21.49 -5.97
C ILE A 143 -10.93 20.67 -4.95
N THR A 144 -11.56 20.39 -3.82
CA THR A 144 -11.06 19.44 -2.85
C THR A 144 -11.39 18.02 -3.34
N ILE A 145 -10.45 17.11 -3.23
CA ILE A 145 -10.63 15.71 -3.65
C ILE A 145 -10.72 14.85 -2.39
N ALA A 146 -11.85 14.18 -2.20
CA ALA A 146 -11.98 13.11 -1.22
C ALA A 146 -11.79 11.76 -1.93
N MET A 147 -11.01 10.85 -1.34
CA MET A 147 -10.65 9.59 -1.97
C MET A 147 -10.64 8.41 -0.98
N MET A 148 -11.03 7.24 -1.45
CA MET A 148 -10.96 5.97 -0.71
C MET A 148 -10.74 4.80 -1.68
N GLN A 149 -10.12 3.72 -1.20
CA GLN A 149 -10.01 2.50 -2.01
C GLN A 149 -11.39 1.85 -2.20
N ALA A 150 -11.69 1.46 -3.44
CA ALA A 150 -12.92 0.76 -3.77
C ALA A 150 -13.00 -0.61 -3.12
N ASP A 151 -14.21 -1.03 -2.78
CA ASP A 151 -14.57 -2.37 -2.28
C ASP A 151 -13.88 -2.79 -0.96
N VAL A 152 -13.25 -1.86 -0.23
CA VAL A 152 -12.67 -2.11 1.09
C VAL A 152 -13.66 -1.67 2.17
N LYS A 153 -14.19 -2.62 2.94
CA LYS A 153 -15.25 -2.42 3.95
C LYS A 153 -14.97 -1.27 4.92
N ASP A 154 -13.73 -1.16 5.38
CA ASP A 154 -13.30 -0.19 6.39
C ASP A 154 -12.30 0.84 5.79
N ALA A 155 -12.37 1.10 4.49
CA ALA A 155 -11.51 2.09 3.85
C ALA A 155 -11.73 3.47 4.44
N ARG A 156 -10.63 4.17 4.70
CA ARG A 156 -10.67 5.52 5.26
C ARG A 156 -10.62 6.54 4.14
N GLU A 157 -11.59 7.45 4.14
CA GLU A 157 -11.59 8.60 3.26
C GLU A 157 -10.44 9.54 3.61
N GLU A 158 -9.67 9.94 2.61
CA GLU A 158 -8.62 10.94 2.70
C GLU A 158 -9.00 12.14 1.83
N THR A 159 -8.67 13.34 2.30
CA THR A 159 -9.00 14.57 1.60
C THR A 159 -7.73 15.32 1.21
N ILE A 160 -7.68 15.79 -0.03
CA ILE A 160 -6.57 16.56 -0.60
C ILE A 160 -7.09 17.91 -1.06
N ASN A 161 -6.58 19.00 -0.47
CA ASN A 161 -7.00 20.34 -0.86
C ASN A 161 -6.39 20.75 -2.21
N PRO A 162 -6.93 21.80 -2.85
CA PRO A 162 -6.35 22.37 -4.06
C PRO A 162 -4.87 22.77 -3.87
N GLY A 163 -4.01 22.34 -4.78
CA GLY A 163 -2.56 22.56 -4.75
C GLY A 163 -1.76 21.57 -3.89
N ASP A 164 -2.43 20.75 -3.08
CA ASP A 164 -1.77 19.80 -2.19
C ASP A 164 -1.36 18.51 -2.92
N VAL A 165 -0.39 17.84 -2.32
CA VAL A 165 0.08 16.52 -2.71
C VAL A 165 -0.05 15.59 -1.52
N ASN A 166 -0.54 14.39 -1.74
CA ASN A 166 -0.72 13.39 -0.70
C ASN A 166 -0.04 12.07 -1.08
N ASP A 167 0.72 11.52 -0.13
CA ASP A 167 1.26 10.17 -0.22
C ASP A 167 0.15 9.17 0.14
N TYR A 168 -0.14 8.25 -0.77
CA TYR A 168 -1.21 7.27 -0.61
C TYR A 168 -0.67 5.84 -0.67
N SER A 169 -1.23 5.02 0.21
CA SER A 169 -0.98 3.57 0.29
C SER A 169 -2.30 2.83 0.43
N TRP A 170 -2.31 1.56 0.07
CA TRP A 170 -3.54 0.79 -0.03
C TRP A 170 -4.13 0.47 1.34
N ASP A 171 -5.44 0.69 1.46
CA ASP A 171 -6.21 0.27 2.62
C ASP A 171 -6.21 -1.27 2.69
N ASP A 172 -6.44 -1.99 1.59
CA ASP A 172 -6.20 -3.44 1.44
C ASP A 172 -5.40 -3.72 0.14
N PRO A 173 -4.14 -4.20 0.22
CA PRO A 173 -3.31 -4.44 -0.96
C PRO A 173 -3.77 -5.61 -1.85
N HIS A 174 -4.76 -6.41 -1.42
CA HIS A 174 -5.33 -7.49 -2.25
C HIS A 174 -6.50 -7.02 -3.11
N MET A 175 -7.13 -5.91 -2.72
CA MET A 175 -8.20 -5.35 -3.50
C MET A 175 -7.62 -4.64 -4.73
N PRO A 176 -8.36 -4.58 -5.85
CA PRO A 176 -7.92 -3.83 -7.02
C PRO A 176 -7.52 -2.41 -6.63
N PRO A 177 -6.47 -1.83 -7.27
CA PRO A 177 -6.01 -0.49 -6.96
C PRO A 177 -6.90 0.55 -7.65
N ILE A 178 -8.18 0.54 -7.29
CA ILE A 178 -9.22 1.45 -7.76
C ILE A 178 -9.50 2.44 -6.65
N LEU A 179 -9.41 3.73 -6.95
CA LEU A 179 -9.80 4.81 -6.05
C LEU A 179 -11.15 5.37 -6.45
N HIS A 180 -12.08 5.44 -5.50
CA HIS A 180 -13.27 6.27 -5.61
C HIS A 180 -12.88 7.71 -5.31
N LEU A 181 -12.91 8.57 -6.33
CA LEU A 181 -12.65 10.00 -6.21
C LEU A 181 -13.97 10.76 -6.14
N ARG A 182 -14.13 11.60 -5.12
CA ARG A 182 -15.22 12.55 -4.96
C ARG A 182 -14.66 13.96 -5.12
N PHE A 183 -15.26 14.73 -6.02
CA PHE A 183 -14.85 16.11 -6.27
C PHE A 183 -15.77 17.05 -5.52
N CYS A 184 -15.20 17.84 -4.61
CA CYS A 184 -15.95 18.67 -3.68
C CYS A 184 -15.59 20.15 -3.82
N LEU A 185 -16.58 21.04 -3.78
CA LEU A 185 -16.40 22.49 -3.65
C LEU A 185 -17.12 22.96 -2.39
N ASN A 186 -16.40 23.55 -1.43
CA ASN A 186 -16.97 23.99 -0.14
C ASN A 186 -17.80 22.90 0.55
N SER A 187 -17.28 21.66 0.56
CA SER A 187 -17.93 20.46 1.10
C SER A 187 -19.16 19.95 0.31
N LEU A 188 -19.59 20.63 -0.75
CA LEU A 188 -20.60 20.11 -1.67
C LEU A 188 -19.94 19.17 -2.66
N GLU A 189 -20.40 17.92 -2.69
CA GLU A 189 -19.98 16.95 -3.69
C GLU A 189 -20.60 17.28 -5.05
N LEU A 190 -19.74 17.41 -6.07
CA LEU A 190 -20.15 17.78 -7.42
C LEU A 190 -20.15 16.59 -8.38
N SER A 191 -19.24 15.64 -8.20
CA SER A 191 -19.09 14.48 -9.07
C SER A 191 -18.30 13.35 -8.40
N ARG A 192 -18.41 12.15 -8.96
CA ARG A 192 -17.66 10.95 -8.57
C ARG A 192 -16.97 10.31 -9.77
N PHE A 193 -15.82 9.70 -9.52
CA PHE A 193 -15.06 9.00 -10.55
C PHE A 193 -14.24 7.85 -9.98
N ASP A 194 -14.31 6.70 -10.63
CA ASP A 194 -13.55 5.51 -10.24
C ASP A 194 -12.27 5.44 -11.06
N CYS A 195 -11.14 5.65 -10.41
CA CYS A 195 -9.83 5.67 -11.03
C CYS A 195 -9.08 4.37 -10.75
N ASN A 196 -8.97 3.49 -11.75
CA ASN A 196 -8.04 2.36 -11.68
C ASN A 196 -6.61 2.86 -11.92
N VAL A 197 -5.78 2.94 -10.88
CA VAL A 197 -4.43 3.51 -10.98
C VAL A 197 -3.41 2.57 -11.62
N ASP A 198 -3.76 1.33 -11.97
CA ASP A 198 -2.92 0.50 -12.83
C ASP A 198 -3.03 0.90 -14.30
N ARG A 199 -4.10 1.61 -14.69
CA ARG A 199 -4.29 2.11 -16.05
C ARG A 199 -3.53 3.42 -16.23
N LEU A 200 -2.28 3.32 -16.67
CA LEU A 200 -1.47 4.48 -17.03
C LEU A 200 -2.07 5.22 -18.24
N GLY A 201 -1.97 6.54 -18.23
CA GLY A 201 -2.46 7.42 -19.28
C GLY A 201 -3.43 8.48 -18.76
N ARG A 202 -4.11 9.14 -19.71
CA ARG A 202 -5.16 10.12 -19.42
C ARG A 202 -6.52 9.44 -19.48
N PHE A 203 -7.38 9.74 -18.52
CA PHE A 203 -8.76 9.32 -18.51
C PHE A 203 -9.63 10.34 -19.28
N PRO A 204 -10.86 9.94 -19.70
CA PRO A 204 -11.81 10.88 -20.27
C PRO A 204 -12.02 12.10 -19.35
N PRO A 205 -12.13 13.32 -19.90
CA PRO A 205 -12.38 14.52 -19.10
C PRO A 205 -13.67 14.38 -18.29
N ILE A 206 -13.63 14.86 -17.04
CA ILE A 206 -14.78 14.87 -16.14
C ILE A 206 -15.34 16.29 -16.15
N VAL A 207 -16.58 16.43 -16.60
CA VAL A 207 -17.27 17.72 -16.66
C VAL A 207 -17.99 17.94 -15.33
N ILE A 208 -17.61 19.00 -14.63
CA ILE A 208 -18.19 19.39 -13.35
C ILE A 208 -19.01 20.66 -13.54
N HIS A 209 -20.29 20.60 -13.19
CA HIS A 209 -21.21 21.74 -13.22
C HIS A 209 -21.31 22.35 -11.82
N HIS A 210 -20.70 23.51 -11.59
CA HIS A 210 -20.86 24.25 -10.33
C HIS A 210 -22.21 24.94 -10.27
N ASN A 211 -22.67 25.42 -11.42
CA ASN A 211 -24.00 25.96 -11.67
C ASN A 211 -24.31 25.83 -13.19
N PRO A 212 -25.51 26.18 -13.67
CA PRO A 212 -25.88 26.02 -15.09
C PRO A 212 -24.97 26.77 -16.08
N TYR A 213 -24.18 27.74 -15.63
CA TYR A 213 -23.33 28.60 -16.45
C TYR A 213 -21.84 28.45 -16.16
N ASP A 214 -21.47 27.68 -15.13
CA ASP A 214 -20.09 27.49 -14.70
C ASP A 214 -19.74 26.02 -14.73
N VAL A 215 -18.88 25.68 -15.69
CA VAL A 215 -18.45 24.33 -15.99
C VAL A 215 -16.94 24.27 -15.88
N THR A 216 -16.45 23.30 -15.12
CA THR A 216 -15.02 23.00 -15.02
C THR A 216 -14.75 21.63 -15.61
N ASN A 217 -13.83 21.57 -16.56
CA ASN A 217 -13.30 20.31 -17.07
C ASN A 217 -12.13 19.88 -16.20
N LEU A 218 -12.23 18.69 -15.62
CA LEU A 218 -11.14 18.04 -14.91
C LEU A 218 -10.47 16.99 -15.80
N HIS A 219 -9.15 16.99 -15.75
CA HIS A 219 -8.30 16.00 -16.37
C HIS A 219 -7.68 15.12 -15.29
N VAL A 220 -7.98 13.83 -15.35
CA VAL A 220 -7.38 12.82 -14.48
C VAL A 220 -6.37 12.02 -15.30
N SER A 221 -5.17 11.83 -14.75
CA SER A 221 -4.14 11.03 -15.40
C SER A 221 -3.31 10.25 -14.40
N VAL A 222 -2.81 9.09 -14.81
CA VAL A 222 -1.89 8.29 -14.03
C VAL A 222 -0.62 8.04 -14.83
N HIS A 223 0.53 8.31 -14.24
CA HIS A 223 1.84 8.04 -14.85
C HIS A 223 2.81 7.46 -13.83
N ALA A 224 3.89 6.84 -14.29
CA ALA A 224 4.95 6.33 -13.43
C ALA A 224 6.04 7.40 -13.23
N ASP A 225 6.50 7.57 -12.00
CA ASP A 225 7.67 8.35 -11.60
C ASP A 225 8.64 7.47 -10.79
N GLY A 226 9.48 6.73 -11.52
CA GLY A 226 10.31 5.68 -10.95
C GLY A 226 9.45 4.53 -10.39
N PRO A 227 9.59 4.14 -9.11
CA PRO A 227 8.79 3.07 -8.51
C PRO A 227 7.40 3.53 -8.03
N THR A 228 7.11 4.83 -8.08
CA THR A 228 5.86 5.42 -7.58
C THR A 228 4.94 5.74 -8.74
N LYS A 229 3.66 5.45 -8.59
CA LYS A 229 2.62 5.95 -9.51
C LYS A 229 2.21 7.34 -9.07
N VAL A 230 1.90 8.21 -10.03
CA VAL A 230 1.42 9.56 -9.77
C VAL A 230 0.03 9.69 -10.39
N LEU A 231 -0.98 9.82 -9.53
CA LEU A 231 -2.33 10.21 -9.93
C LEU A 231 -2.39 11.74 -9.89
N ARG A 232 -2.54 12.37 -11.05
CA ARG A 232 -2.62 13.81 -11.21
C ARG A 232 -4.03 14.21 -11.64
N ILE A 233 -4.63 15.11 -10.87
CA ILE A 233 -5.91 15.74 -11.17
C ILE A 233 -5.67 17.23 -11.37
N GLU A 234 -6.04 17.76 -12.53
CA GLU A 234 -5.89 19.18 -12.86
C GLU A 234 -7.15 19.72 -13.53
N ASP A 235 -7.40 21.03 -13.38
CA ASP A 235 -8.43 21.72 -14.16
C ASP A 235 -7.82 22.30 -15.46
N GLU A 236 -8.67 22.58 -16.45
CA GLU A 236 -8.25 23.10 -17.76
C GLU A 236 -7.35 24.35 -17.67
N GLN A 237 -7.59 25.23 -16.70
CA GLN A 237 -6.79 26.46 -16.54
C GLN A 237 -5.43 26.18 -15.89
N SER A 238 -5.35 25.17 -15.00
CA SER A 238 -4.07 24.67 -14.46
C SER A 238 -3.22 24.01 -15.55
N SER A 239 -3.84 23.22 -16.43
CA SER A 239 -3.14 22.54 -17.54
C SER A 239 -2.45 23.53 -18.48
N GLN A 240 -3.09 24.66 -18.79
CA GLN A 240 -2.51 25.72 -19.62
C GLN A 240 -1.28 26.41 -18.98
N ARG A 241 -1.14 26.36 -17.65
CA ARG A 241 0.00 26.94 -16.94
C ARG A 241 1.21 26.01 -16.93
N SER A 242 1.01 24.70 -16.75
CA SER A 242 2.11 23.73 -16.73
C SER A 242 2.83 23.63 -18.06
N ASP A 243 2.09 23.71 -19.18
CA ASP A 243 2.67 23.66 -20.53
C ASP A 243 3.64 24.83 -20.81
N LYS A 244 3.46 25.98 -20.14
CA LYS A 244 4.36 27.13 -20.28
C LYS A 244 5.62 27.03 -19.41
N SER A 245 5.55 26.35 -18.27
CA SER A 245 6.71 26.14 -17.40
C SER A 245 7.63 25.02 -17.89
N ASP A 246 7.08 23.95 -18.46
CA ASP A 246 7.85 22.78 -18.90
C ASP A 246 8.70 23.06 -20.15
N ILE A 247 8.32 24.06 -20.97
CA ILE A 247 9.12 24.48 -22.14
C ILE A 247 10.46 25.11 -21.72
N ARG A 248 10.56 25.68 -20.51
CA ARG A 248 11.77 26.39 -20.05
C ARG A 248 12.79 25.49 -19.35
N THR A 249 12.42 24.25 -19.03
CA THR A 249 13.23 23.27 -18.29
C THR A 249 13.36 21.93 -19.01
N GLN A 250 13.15 21.88 -20.33
CA GLN A 250 13.54 20.72 -21.15
C GLN A 250 15.08 20.58 -21.19
N ARG A 251 15.66 20.07 -20.10
CA ARG A 251 16.89 19.29 -20.20
C ARG A 251 16.59 18.12 -21.14
N PRO A 252 17.51 17.75 -22.05
CA PRO A 252 17.29 16.63 -22.94
C PRO A 252 16.94 15.41 -22.09
N ARG A 253 15.75 14.84 -22.33
CA ARG A 253 15.36 13.54 -21.78
C ARG A 253 16.43 12.55 -22.22
N ARG A 254 17.40 12.29 -21.35
CA ARG A 254 18.27 11.12 -21.48
C ARG A 254 17.32 9.93 -21.56
N THR A 255 17.36 9.24 -22.69
CA THR A 255 16.81 7.90 -22.84
C THR A 255 17.53 7.03 -21.82
N VAL A 256 16.99 6.97 -20.60
CA VAL A 256 17.45 6.03 -19.60
C VAL A 256 16.99 4.68 -20.13
N ALA A 257 17.95 3.86 -20.55
CA ALA A 257 17.71 2.45 -20.85
C ALA A 257 16.91 1.87 -19.68
N THR A 258 15.62 1.65 -19.90
CA THR A 258 14.73 1.16 -18.87
C THR A 258 14.99 -0.34 -18.78
N HIS A 259 15.81 -0.74 -17.82
CA HIS A 259 15.92 -2.14 -17.44
C HIS A 259 14.60 -2.54 -16.80
N ILE A 260 13.72 -3.13 -17.60
CA ILE A 260 12.50 -3.77 -17.12
C ILE A 260 12.93 -5.13 -16.57
N SER A 261 13.10 -5.21 -15.23
CA SER A 261 13.21 -6.49 -14.54
C SER A 261 11.80 -6.95 -14.17
N LEU A 262 11.23 -7.84 -15.01
CA LEU A 262 10.00 -8.55 -14.68
C LEU A 262 10.37 -9.74 -13.79
N SER A 263 10.09 -9.63 -12.49
CA SER A 263 10.03 -10.81 -11.64
C SER A 263 8.70 -11.53 -11.93
N LEU A 264 8.76 -12.52 -12.83
CA LEU A 264 7.66 -13.47 -13.03
C LEU A 264 7.58 -14.38 -11.81
N SER A 265 6.86 -13.96 -10.78
CA SER A 265 6.48 -14.82 -9.66
C SER A 265 5.41 -15.82 -10.10
N ARG A 266 5.77 -16.85 -10.91
CA ARG A 266 4.94 -18.06 -11.19
C ARG A 266 5.49 -19.12 -12.15
N ILE A 267 6.80 -19.39 -12.19
CA ILE A 267 7.26 -20.68 -12.76
C ILE A 267 8.24 -21.35 -11.79
N GLY A 268 7.68 -22.02 -10.78
CA GLY A 268 8.38 -23.10 -10.11
C GLY A 268 8.07 -24.39 -10.86
N VAL A 269 8.93 -24.78 -11.81
CA VAL A 269 8.90 -26.17 -12.31
C VAL A 269 9.58 -27.02 -11.24
N SER A 270 8.79 -27.78 -10.49
CA SER A 270 9.30 -28.89 -9.71
C SER A 270 9.35 -30.10 -10.62
N ILE A 271 10.56 -30.55 -10.97
CA ILE A 271 10.78 -31.87 -11.55
C ILE A 271 10.78 -32.83 -10.36
N ILE A 272 9.72 -33.63 -10.24
CA ILE A 272 9.70 -34.77 -9.34
C ILE A 272 10.47 -35.87 -10.06
N ASP A 273 11.71 -36.11 -9.65
CA ASP A 273 12.46 -37.28 -10.10
C ASP A 273 11.84 -38.51 -9.43
N SER A 274 11.20 -39.37 -10.21
CA SER A 274 10.45 -40.52 -9.70
C SER A 274 11.32 -41.75 -9.43
N VAL A 275 12.65 -41.61 -9.38
CA VAL A 275 13.56 -42.75 -9.16
C VAL A 275 14.71 -42.36 -8.22
N PRO A 276 14.82 -42.94 -7.01
CA PRO A 276 16.02 -42.82 -6.19
C PRO A 276 17.12 -43.75 -6.74
N SER A 277 18.31 -43.20 -7.01
CA SER A 277 19.55 -43.97 -7.19
C SER A 277 20.27 -44.25 -5.88
#